data_AF-A0A3M8BH53-F1
#
_entry.id   AF-A0A3M8BH53-F1
#
_cell.length_a   1.000
_cell.length_b   1.000
_cell.length_c   1.000
_cell.angle_alpha   90.00
_cell.angle_beta   90.00
_cell.angle_gamma   90.00
#
_symmetry.space_group_name_H-M   'P 1'
#
loop_
_entity.id
_entity.type
_entity.pdbx_description
1 polymer ?
#
loop_
_entity_poly.entity_id
_entity_poly.type
_entity_poly.pdbx_seq_one_letter_code
_entity_poly.pdbx_strand_id
1 'polypeptide(L)'
;MKRKLFFLYLVVIFMMLVSVNERGSVAKAYKEDRQKDFYVNITDFGAIPNDAKNDAEAIQKAIDFLAKKGLSEGGGVVFIPRGEYLLNKTIEVKNNITLMGEGSSNRWANRMGSNLVQNNNSLSTLLRITGRDTRISQLGIRGDESAFTDGITLDGAEYVTIDHSLISHMGRR
;
A
#
# COMPACT_ATOMS: atom_id res chain seq x y z
N MET A 1 -63.93 2.12 16.89
CA MET A 1 -62.92 1.65 15.90
C MET A 1 -61.90 2.72 15.48
N LYS A 2 -62.28 3.97 15.15
CA LYS A 2 -61.37 4.99 14.58
C LYS A 2 -60.14 5.36 15.43
N ARG A 3 -60.23 5.36 16.77
CA ARG A 3 -59.10 5.67 17.67
C ARG A 3 -58.00 4.61 17.70
N LYS A 4 -58.35 3.32 17.59
CA LYS A 4 -57.37 2.21 17.53
C LYS A 4 -56.61 2.20 16.21
N LEU A 5 -57.28 2.57 15.12
CA LEU A 5 -56.69 2.66 13.79
C LEU A 5 -55.69 3.83 13.68
N PHE A 6 -56.02 4.97 14.30
CA PHE A 6 -55.12 6.12 14.37
C PHE A 6 -53.84 5.81 15.17
N PHE A 7 -53.96 5.11 16.29
CA PHE A 7 -52.81 4.72 17.12
C PHE A 7 -51.86 3.78 16.36
N LEU A 8 -52.41 2.80 15.64
CA LEU A 8 -51.61 1.87 14.83
C LEU A 8 -50.82 2.59 13.72
N TYR A 9 -51.43 3.58 13.08
CA TYR A 9 -50.77 4.40 12.05
C TYR A 9 -49.57 5.19 12.61
N LEU A 10 -49.72 5.71 13.84
CA LEU A 10 -48.67 6.48 14.52
C LEU A 10 -47.47 5.60 14.91
N VAL A 11 -47.71 4.36 15.32
CA VAL A 11 -46.67 3.37 15.63
C VAL A 11 -45.89 2.97 14.38
N VAL A 12 -46.57 2.75 13.25
CA VAL A 12 -45.91 2.39 11.98
C VAL A 12 -45.01 3.52 11.47
N ILE A 13 -45.48 4.78 11.54
CA ILE A 13 -44.66 5.94 11.18
C ILE A 13 -43.44 6.04 12.09
N PHE A 14 -43.61 5.85 13.39
CA PHE A 14 -42.51 5.88 14.34
C PHE A 14 -41.46 4.79 14.05
N MET A 15 -41.90 3.56 13.75
CA MET A 15 -40.99 2.47 13.37
C MET A 15 -40.24 2.75 12.05
N MET A 16 -40.91 3.37 11.06
CA MET A 16 -40.24 3.78 9.83
C MET A 16 -39.21 4.87 10.08
N LEU A 17 -39.50 5.85 10.94
CA LEU A 17 -38.55 6.93 11.29
C LEU A 17 -37.31 6.38 12.01
N VAL A 18 -37.46 5.39 12.90
CA VAL A 18 -36.32 4.72 13.56
C VAL A 18 -35.45 3.99 12.55
N SER A 19 -36.05 3.22 11.63
CA SER A 19 -35.28 2.46 10.62
C SER A 19 -34.52 3.36 9.64
N VAL A 20 -35.05 4.54 9.31
CA VAL A 20 -34.36 5.53 8.47
C VAL A 20 -33.15 6.13 9.19
N ASN A 21 -33.25 6.40 10.50
CA ASN A 21 -32.17 6.99 11.29
C ASN A 21 -31.00 6.01 11.51
N GLU A 22 -31.28 4.72 11.67
CA GLU A 22 -30.27 3.67 11.78
C GLU A 22 -29.49 3.47 10.47
N ARG A 23 -30.17 3.47 9.32
CA ARG A 23 -29.52 3.35 8.00
C ARG A 23 -28.55 4.49 7.71
N GLY A 24 -28.90 5.73 8.08
CA GLY A 24 -28.03 6.89 7.93
C GLY A 24 -26.78 6.84 8.82
N SER A 25 -26.92 6.28 10.03
CA SER A 25 -25.84 6.15 11.01
C SER A 25 -24.83 5.06 10.60
N VAL A 26 -25.32 3.92 10.14
CA VAL A 26 -24.47 2.80 9.66
C VAL A 26 -23.74 3.17 8.38
N ALA A 27 -24.41 3.81 7.41
CA ALA A 27 -23.76 4.24 6.16
C ALA A 27 -22.68 5.31 6.38
N LYS A 28 -22.83 6.16 7.40
CA LYS A 28 -21.82 7.16 7.77
C LYS A 28 -20.61 6.52 8.47
N ALA A 29 -20.84 5.63 9.44
CA ALA A 29 -19.78 4.87 10.10
C ALA A 29 -19.00 3.99 9.10
N TYR A 30 -19.70 3.37 8.15
CA TYR A 30 -19.09 2.56 7.09
C TYR A 30 -18.23 3.39 6.11
N LYS A 31 -18.52 4.68 5.93
CA LYS A 31 -17.70 5.58 5.11
C LYS A 31 -16.50 6.15 5.87
N GLU A 32 -16.65 6.50 7.15
CA GLU A 32 -15.57 7.04 7.98
C GLU A 32 -14.49 5.99 8.29
N ASP A 33 -14.86 4.72 8.49
CA ASP A 33 -13.91 3.64 8.79
C ASP A 33 -13.05 3.23 7.58
N ARG A 34 -13.64 3.20 6.37
CA ARG A 34 -12.89 2.90 5.13
C ARG A 34 -11.98 4.03 4.64
N GLN A 35 -12.13 5.25 5.15
CA GLN A 35 -11.36 6.40 4.65
C GLN A 35 -10.04 6.61 5.40
N LYS A 36 -9.70 5.75 6.37
CA LYS A 36 -8.42 5.81 7.04
C LYS A 36 -7.48 4.74 6.48
N ASP A 37 -7.05 4.94 5.24
CA ASP A 37 -5.87 4.24 4.74
C ASP A 37 -4.74 4.52 5.74
N PHE A 38 -4.29 3.48 6.45
CA PHE A 38 -3.24 3.62 7.43
C PHE A 38 -1.95 4.00 6.70
N TYR A 39 -1.51 5.24 6.87
CA TYR A 39 -0.33 5.77 6.22
C TYR A 39 0.86 5.70 7.18
N VAL A 40 1.98 5.16 6.72
CA VAL A 40 3.26 5.15 7.47
C VAL A 40 4.42 5.52 6.56
N ASN A 41 5.41 6.24 7.10
CA ASN A 41 6.61 6.62 6.37
C ASN A 41 7.76 5.67 6.72
N ILE A 42 8.49 5.16 5.72
CA ILE A 42 9.63 4.25 5.95
C ILE A 42 10.76 4.89 6.79
N THR A 43 10.86 6.22 6.84
CA THR A 43 11.84 6.90 7.69
C THR A 43 11.58 6.70 9.17
N ASP A 44 10.31 6.51 9.56
CA ASP A 44 9.93 6.20 10.94
C ASP A 44 10.38 4.79 11.36
N PHE A 45 10.75 3.96 10.39
CA PHE A 45 11.28 2.60 10.58
C PHE A 45 12.80 2.53 10.37
N GLY A 46 13.47 3.68 10.18
CA GLY A 46 14.92 3.78 10.11
C GLY A 46 15.52 3.77 8.70
N ALA A 47 14.72 3.93 7.65
CA ALA A 47 15.25 4.11 6.29
C ALA A 47 15.92 5.50 6.16
N ILE A 48 17.10 5.55 5.56
CA ILE A 48 17.85 6.80 5.34
C ILE A 48 18.29 6.82 3.88
N PRO A 49 17.67 7.66 3.03
CA PRO A 49 17.99 7.64 1.61
C PRO A 49 19.40 8.18 1.33
N ASN A 50 20.03 7.65 0.29
CA ASN A 50 21.34 8.08 -0.24
C ASN A 50 22.50 7.97 0.76
N ASP A 51 22.41 7.13 1.79
CA ASP A 51 23.51 6.93 2.76
C ASP A 51 24.43 5.75 2.40
N ALA A 52 24.19 5.13 1.24
CA ALA A 52 24.87 3.94 0.74
C ALA A 52 24.74 2.70 1.64
N LYS A 53 23.73 2.66 2.52
CA LYS A 53 23.41 1.50 3.35
C LYS A 53 22.09 0.88 2.95
N ASN A 54 21.85 -0.32 3.46
CA ASN A 54 20.67 -1.12 3.15
C ASN A 54 19.43 -0.61 3.91
N ASP A 55 18.36 -0.34 3.16
CA ASP A 55 17.07 0.14 3.68
C ASP A 55 16.00 -0.95 3.71
N ALA A 56 16.28 -2.13 3.14
CA ALA A 56 15.28 -3.18 2.96
C ALA A 56 14.61 -3.63 4.27
N GLU A 57 15.32 -3.57 5.39
CA GLU A 57 14.75 -3.93 6.68
C GLU A 57 13.71 -2.91 7.16
N ALA A 58 13.99 -1.61 7.02
CA ALA A 58 13.07 -0.54 7.40
C ALA A 58 11.79 -0.59 6.55
N ILE A 59 11.94 -0.79 5.24
CA ILE A 59 10.81 -0.94 4.31
C ILE A 59 9.96 -2.15 4.70
N GLN A 60 10.58 -3.32 4.96
CA GLN A 60 9.83 -4.50 5.36
C GLN A 60 9.12 -4.30 6.70
N LYS A 61 9.73 -3.62 7.67
CA LYS A 61 9.10 -3.29 8.96
C LYS A 61 7.86 -2.42 8.79
N ALA A 62 7.89 -1.44 7.89
CA ALA A 62 6.74 -0.58 7.59
C ALA A 62 5.57 -1.40 7.01
N ILE A 63 5.86 -2.29 6.05
CA ILE A 63 4.88 -3.21 5.48
C ILE A 63 4.31 -4.14 6.56
N ASP A 64 5.17 -4.77 7.36
CA ASP A 64 4.77 -5.71 8.41
C ASP A 64 3.93 -5.04 9.50
N PHE A 65 4.21 -3.77 9.81
CA PHE A 65 3.42 -2.98 10.74
C PHE A 65 2.00 -2.78 10.24
N LEU A 66 1.83 -2.38 8.97
CA LEU A 66 0.50 -2.19 8.37
C LEU A 66 -0.25 -3.51 8.17
N ALA A 67 0.45 -4.56 7.75
CA ALA A 67 -0.14 -5.89 7.60
C ALA A 67 -0.70 -6.44 8.92
N LYS A 68 -0.13 -6.04 10.06
CA LYS A 68 -0.62 -6.41 11.40
C LYS A 68 -1.73 -5.49 11.93
N LYS A 69 -1.88 -4.29 11.39
CA LYS A 69 -2.86 -3.28 11.83
C LYS A 69 -4.24 -3.57 11.26
N GLY A 70 -5.00 -4.42 11.96
CA GLY A 70 -6.40 -4.20 12.39
C GLY A 70 -7.51 -3.81 11.42
N LEU A 71 -7.32 -3.68 10.11
CA LEU A 71 -8.43 -3.82 9.17
C LEU A 71 -8.84 -5.30 9.22
N SER A 72 -10.11 -5.65 9.02
CA SER A 72 -10.55 -7.05 8.98
C SER A 72 -9.79 -7.89 7.93
N GLU A 73 -8.98 -7.26 7.08
CA GLU A 73 -8.03 -7.84 6.13
C GLU A 73 -6.57 -7.28 6.20
N GLY A 74 -6.25 -6.38 7.15
CA GLY A 74 -4.98 -5.60 7.16
C GLY A 74 -4.89 -4.59 5.99
N GLY A 75 -3.87 -3.69 6.00
CA GLY A 75 -3.57 -2.84 4.84
C GLY A 75 -3.22 -1.37 5.14
N GLY A 76 -2.92 -0.62 4.07
CA GLY A 76 -2.62 0.82 4.12
C GLY A 76 -1.54 1.26 3.13
N VAL A 77 -1.02 2.47 3.32
CA VAL A 77 -0.02 3.09 2.46
C VAL A 77 1.33 3.12 3.18
N VAL A 78 2.32 2.42 2.62
CA VAL A 78 3.73 2.61 2.94
C VAL A 78 4.28 3.69 2.02
N PHE A 79 4.58 4.84 2.61
CA PHE A 79 5.15 5.97 1.91
C PHE A 79 6.67 5.91 1.89
N ILE A 80 7.23 6.13 0.70
CA ILE A 80 8.65 6.12 0.40
C ILE A 80 8.99 7.54 -0.08
N PRO A 81 9.57 8.40 0.77
CA PRO A 81 9.94 9.76 0.38
C PRO A 81 10.95 9.77 -0.77
N ARG A 82 11.16 10.94 -1.37
CA ARG A 82 12.22 11.13 -2.37
C ARG A 82 13.59 10.69 -1.83
N GLY A 83 14.28 9.87 -2.62
CA GLY A 83 15.61 9.37 -2.30
C GLY A 83 15.95 8.07 -3.01
N GLU A 84 17.21 7.66 -2.89
CA GLU A 84 17.68 6.33 -3.26
C GLU A 84 17.71 5.43 -2.01
N TYR A 85 17.04 4.29 -2.07
CA TYR A 85 16.97 3.30 -1.01
C TYR A 85 17.53 1.97 -1.50
N LEU A 86 18.55 1.45 -0.83
CA LEU A 86 19.25 0.25 -1.29
C LEU A 86 18.60 -1.02 -0.75
N LEU A 87 18.39 -2.00 -1.63
CA LEU A 87 17.76 -3.27 -1.31
C LEU A 87 18.76 -4.42 -1.39
N ASN A 88 19.13 -4.98 -0.24
CA ASN A 88 19.97 -6.19 -0.16
C ASN A 88 19.15 -7.50 -0.08
N LYS A 89 17.84 -7.40 0.08
CA LYS A 89 16.90 -8.54 0.14
C LYS A 89 15.60 -8.20 -0.55
N THR A 90 14.81 -9.22 -0.88
CA THR A 90 13.48 -9.03 -1.45
C THR A 90 12.56 -8.38 -0.42
N ILE A 91 11.73 -7.47 -0.88
CA ILE A 91 10.62 -6.90 -0.14
C ILE A 91 9.35 -7.68 -0.46
N GLU A 92 8.75 -8.26 0.57
CA GLU A 92 7.51 -9.03 0.47
C GLU A 92 6.33 -8.07 0.67
N VAL A 93 5.57 -7.82 -0.40
CA VAL A 93 4.39 -6.96 -0.38
C VAL A 93 3.14 -7.81 -0.15
N LYS A 94 2.41 -7.48 0.92
CA LYS A 94 1.28 -8.24 1.46
C LYS A 94 -0.07 -7.66 1.02
N ASN A 95 -1.15 -8.34 1.39
CA ASN A 95 -2.52 -7.91 1.11
C ASN A 95 -2.75 -6.45 1.47
N ASN A 96 -3.44 -5.74 0.58
CA ASN A 96 -4.01 -4.43 0.84
C ASN A 96 -2.93 -3.36 1.13
N ILE A 97 -1.69 -3.59 0.70
CA ILE A 97 -0.59 -2.66 0.85
C ILE A 97 -0.41 -1.84 -0.43
N THR A 98 -0.32 -0.52 -0.26
CA THR A 98 0.14 0.38 -1.31
C THR A 98 1.55 0.84 -0.98
N LEU A 99 2.51 0.58 -1.87
CA LEU A 99 3.81 1.26 -1.86
C LEU A 99 3.68 2.53 -2.72
N MET A 100 3.88 3.69 -2.10
CA MET A 100 3.71 4.99 -2.76
C MET A 100 4.96 5.84 -2.63
N GLY A 101 5.52 6.23 -3.77
CA GLY A 101 6.61 7.20 -3.85
C GLY A 101 6.16 8.61 -4.22
N GLU A 102 7.13 9.49 -4.44
CA GLU A 102 6.97 10.88 -4.89
C GLU A 102 7.48 11.07 -6.34
N GLY A 103 7.20 10.08 -7.18
CA GLY A 103 7.64 9.97 -8.57
C GLY A 103 8.96 9.22 -8.71
N SER A 104 9.35 8.85 -9.93
CA SER A 104 10.62 8.16 -10.22
C SER A 104 11.63 9.08 -10.93
N SER A 105 12.94 8.86 -10.73
CA SER A 105 13.95 9.52 -11.59
C SER A 105 13.92 8.90 -12.99
N ASN A 106 13.85 9.73 -14.03
CA ASN A 106 13.94 9.28 -15.43
C ASN A 106 15.37 9.34 -16.01
N ARG A 107 16.37 9.72 -15.20
CA ARG A 107 17.74 9.97 -15.68
C ARG A 107 18.77 9.37 -14.74
N TRP A 108 19.86 8.91 -15.35
CA TRP A 108 21.04 8.22 -14.84
C TRP A 108 21.61 8.69 -13.48
N ALA A 109 21.21 9.83 -12.94
CA ALA A 109 21.54 10.31 -11.59
C ALA A 109 20.30 10.21 -10.67
N ASN A 110 20.32 9.26 -9.74
CA ASN A 110 19.24 8.85 -8.84
C ASN A 110 18.84 9.89 -7.76
N ARG A 111 18.85 11.19 -8.08
CA ARG A 111 18.57 12.26 -7.09
C ARG A 111 17.15 12.81 -7.12
N MET A 112 16.31 12.31 -8.03
CA MET A 112 14.93 12.78 -8.19
C MET A 112 13.96 11.63 -7.91
N GLY A 113 12.85 11.95 -7.24
CA GLY A 113 11.85 10.94 -6.89
C GLY A 113 12.30 9.87 -5.90
N SER A 114 11.45 8.88 -5.68
CA SER A 114 11.60 7.77 -4.76
C SER A 114 12.05 6.52 -5.52
N ASN A 115 13.26 6.02 -5.24
CA ASN A 115 13.87 4.95 -6.01
C ASN A 115 14.30 3.79 -5.10
N LEU A 116 13.81 2.60 -5.40
CA LEU A 116 14.25 1.33 -4.81
C LEU A 116 15.30 0.71 -5.73
N VAL A 117 16.51 0.53 -5.22
CA VAL A 117 17.68 0.14 -6.03
C VAL A 117 18.27 -1.15 -5.51
N GLN A 118 18.49 -2.09 -6.42
CA GLN A 118 19.18 -3.34 -6.11
C GLN A 118 20.60 -3.08 -5.61
N ASN A 119 20.96 -3.73 -4.51
CA ASN A 119 22.30 -3.67 -3.93
C ASN A 119 22.81 -5.06 -3.51
N ASN A 120 22.32 -6.10 -4.20
CA ASN A 120 22.74 -7.48 -4.03
C ASN A 120 22.66 -8.20 -5.38
N ASN A 121 23.80 -8.62 -5.92
CA ASN A 121 23.92 -9.25 -7.23
C ASN A 121 23.27 -10.65 -7.34
N SER A 122 22.91 -11.24 -6.19
CA SER A 122 22.23 -12.54 -6.10
C SER A 122 20.71 -12.38 -5.93
N LEU A 123 20.21 -11.14 -5.89
CA LEU A 123 18.80 -10.85 -5.68
C LEU A 123 18.00 -11.01 -6.98
N SER A 124 17.24 -12.08 -7.09
CA SER A 124 16.41 -12.36 -8.27
C SER A 124 15.14 -11.51 -8.36
N THR A 125 14.70 -10.94 -7.25
CA THR A 125 13.45 -10.18 -7.15
C THR A 125 13.63 -9.06 -6.13
N LEU A 126 13.35 -7.81 -6.52
CA LEU A 126 13.36 -6.68 -5.59
C LEU A 126 12.03 -6.63 -4.81
N LEU A 127 10.91 -6.67 -5.53
CA LEU A 127 9.56 -6.68 -4.95
C LEU A 127 8.87 -7.99 -5.30
N ARG A 128 8.52 -8.79 -4.30
CA ARG A 128 7.66 -9.95 -4.47
C ARG A 128 6.28 -9.60 -3.93
N ILE A 129 5.30 -9.60 -4.81
CA ILE A 129 3.91 -9.34 -4.43
C ILE A 129 3.24 -10.69 -4.29
N THR A 130 2.82 -11.01 -3.07
CA THR A 130 2.11 -12.25 -2.73
C THR A 130 0.66 -11.99 -2.32
N GLY A 131 0.31 -10.73 -2.12
CA GLY A 131 -1.01 -10.33 -1.64
C GLY A 131 -2.03 -9.99 -2.72
N ARG A 132 -3.25 -9.76 -2.26
CA ARG A 132 -4.34 -9.15 -3.06
C ARG A 132 -4.39 -7.63 -2.91
N ASP A 133 -5.06 -6.97 -3.84
CA ASP A 133 -5.45 -5.54 -3.74
C ASP A 133 -4.26 -4.63 -3.41
N THR A 134 -3.12 -4.91 -4.05
CA THR A 134 -1.84 -4.24 -3.82
C THR A 134 -1.58 -3.21 -4.92
N ARG A 135 -0.94 -2.10 -4.55
CA ARG A 135 -0.55 -1.06 -5.50
C ARG A 135 0.89 -0.63 -5.35
N ILE A 136 1.59 -0.51 -6.48
CA ILE A 136 2.93 0.09 -6.57
C ILE A 136 2.81 1.35 -7.42
N SER A 137 3.00 2.52 -6.81
CA SER A 137 2.75 3.79 -7.48
C SER A 137 3.87 4.78 -7.27
N GLN A 138 4.23 5.51 -8.33
CA GLN A 138 5.14 6.66 -8.26
C GLN A 138 6.54 6.31 -7.75
N LEU A 139 7.05 5.12 -8.10
CA LEU A 139 8.35 4.60 -7.67
C LEU A 139 9.27 4.30 -8.86
N GLY A 140 10.57 4.53 -8.66
CA GLY A 140 11.61 3.93 -9.47
C GLY A 140 11.98 2.56 -8.90
N ILE A 141 12.01 1.52 -9.74
CA ILE A 141 12.49 0.18 -9.40
C ILE A 141 13.65 -0.13 -10.33
N ARG A 142 14.83 -0.24 -9.76
CA ARG A 142 16.08 -0.27 -10.52
C ARG A 142 16.96 -1.43 -10.13
N GLY A 143 17.39 -2.19 -11.13
CA GLY A 143 18.34 -3.28 -10.99
C GLY A 143 19.77 -2.76 -11.09
N ASP A 144 20.72 -3.65 -10.84
CA ASP A 144 22.16 -3.35 -10.88
C ASP A 144 22.84 -3.71 -12.22
N GLU A 145 22.05 -4.12 -13.23
CA GLU A 145 22.50 -4.66 -14.53
C GLU A 145 23.44 -5.88 -14.46
N SER A 146 23.72 -6.37 -13.25
CA SER A 146 24.73 -7.40 -12.97
C SER A 146 24.07 -8.70 -12.52
N ALA A 147 22.94 -8.61 -11.84
CA ALA A 147 22.13 -9.72 -11.36
C ALA A 147 21.09 -10.17 -12.40
N PHE A 148 20.73 -11.45 -12.34
CA PHE A 148 19.49 -11.95 -12.94
C PHE A 148 18.32 -11.55 -12.06
N THR A 149 17.86 -10.30 -12.18
CA THR A 149 16.68 -9.81 -11.45
C THR A 149 15.48 -9.59 -12.36
N ASP A 150 14.30 -10.01 -11.91
CA ASP A 150 13.01 -9.72 -12.54
C ASP A 150 12.46 -8.34 -12.11
N GLY A 151 13.04 -7.73 -11.08
CA GLY A 151 12.52 -6.50 -10.47
C GLY A 151 11.29 -6.75 -9.63
N ILE A 152 10.18 -7.06 -10.28
CA ILE A 152 8.88 -7.34 -9.64
C ILE A 152 8.43 -8.74 -10.04
N THR A 153 8.16 -9.57 -9.03
CA THR A 153 7.53 -10.89 -9.22
C THR A 153 6.14 -10.87 -8.60
N LEU A 154 5.14 -11.31 -9.37
CA LEU A 154 3.78 -11.57 -8.87
C LEU A 154 3.67 -13.06 -8.57
N ASP A 155 3.57 -13.43 -7.29
CA ASP A 155 3.61 -14.81 -6.82
C ASP A 155 2.29 -15.14 -6.11
N GLY A 156 1.32 -15.66 -6.87
CA GLY A 156 -0.03 -15.91 -6.36
C GLY A 156 -0.83 -14.64 -6.05
N ALA A 157 -0.38 -13.47 -6.49
CA ALA A 157 -1.04 -12.19 -6.24
C ALA A 157 -2.31 -11.97 -7.07
N GLU A 158 -3.27 -11.24 -6.50
CA GLU A 158 -4.54 -10.88 -7.15
C GLU A 158 -4.75 -9.36 -7.14
N TYR A 159 -5.34 -8.79 -8.20
CA TYR A 159 -5.70 -7.37 -8.25
C TYR A 159 -4.52 -6.41 -7.97
N VAL A 160 -3.37 -6.66 -8.60
CA VAL A 160 -2.19 -5.81 -8.48
C VAL A 160 -2.24 -4.66 -9.49
N THR A 161 -2.07 -3.43 -9.00
CA THR A 161 -1.91 -2.24 -9.85
C THR A 161 -0.48 -1.73 -9.78
N ILE A 162 0.13 -1.48 -10.93
CA ILE A 162 1.41 -0.78 -11.04
C ILE A 162 1.17 0.43 -11.92
N ASP A 163 1.39 1.63 -11.40
CA ASP A 163 1.11 2.87 -12.13
C ASP A 163 2.15 3.95 -11.85
N HIS A 164 2.37 4.83 -12.84
CA HIS A 164 3.29 5.97 -12.75
C HIS A 164 4.68 5.61 -12.18
N SER A 165 5.12 4.37 -12.40
CA SER A 165 6.36 3.82 -11.87
C SER A 165 7.31 3.50 -13.03
N LEU A 166 8.61 3.70 -12.81
CA LEU A 166 9.65 3.39 -13.78
C LEU A 166 10.38 2.12 -13.36
N ILE A 167 10.41 1.12 -14.22
CA ILE A 167 11.20 -0.10 -14.05
C ILE A 167 12.37 -0.03 -15.03
N SER A 168 13.60 -0.15 -14.54
CA SER A 168 14.80 0.10 -15.35
C SER A 168 15.98 -0.77 -14.93
N HIS A 169 16.88 -1.09 -15.85
CA HIS A 169 18.14 -1.79 -15.54
C HIS A 169 17.95 -3.19 -14.91
N MET A 170 16.86 -3.88 -15.28
CA MET A 170 16.57 -5.26 -14.83
C MET A 170 17.42 -6.27 -15.58
N GLY A 171 17.82 -7.32 -14.87
CA GLY A 171 18.55 -8.44 -15.44
C GLY A 171 19.99 -8.11 -15.85
N ARG A 172 20.77 -9.16 -16.06
CA ARG A 172 22.10 -9.06 -16.63
C ARG A 172 22.01 -8.81 -18.14
N ARG A 173 22.81 -7.87 -18.63
CA ARG A 173 23.02 -7.65 -20.08
C ARG A 173 24.19 -8.43 -20.64
#